data_AF-A0A8J1YQN1-F1
#
_entry.id   AF-A0A8J1YQN1-F1
#
_cell.length_a   1.000
_cell.length_b   1.000
_cell.length_c   1.000
_cell.angle_alpha   90.00
_cell.angle_beta   90.00
_cell.angle_gamma   90.00
#
_symmetry.space_group_name_H-M   'P 1'
#
loop_
_entity.id
_entity.type
_entity.pdbx_description
1 polymer ?
#
loop_
_entity_poly.entity_id
_entity_poly.type
_entity_poly.pdbx_seq_one_letter_code
_entity_poly.pdbx_strand_id
1 'polypeptide(L)'
;SDGTLNIGYGYDNMNMTENYNAPGSPYWCMKAFACLSVPQTHMFWSSTELPWPTEHFKSLKALPDPGHIVSRLGGHTFLLSSGQKPHYAMRHGPEKYCKFAYSSAFGFSCSTGDMDLEQLAADSMLALKDNTSGINACDGETWRVRRVPLDARIVARGTPAVHLLSAWRPWPDVSVETILIPPQTTSPNFYLRIHKITTGRVLLTSEAGWATYGQGADGRALVQAFSGETSRGGEEEIGWARAVTRAGVVGAVDIEINGGEAVRRGRLVQSDPNSNIIFSRSVLPSLLGEIRQGTSWLATAVFGMPEKDGKIDDWMSQWAKLPEVPKYVLEKVNQ
;
A
#
# COMPACT_ATOMS: atom_id res chain seq x y z
N SER A 1 -25.80 13.82 -11.11
CA SER A 1 -25.26 15.01 -10.43
C SER A 1 -25.52 16.22 -11.30
N ASP A 2 -25.55 17.42 -10.73
CA ASP A 2 -25.78 18.70 -11.39
C ASP A 2 -24.55 19.26 -12.14
N GLY A 3 -23.49 18.45 -12.28
CA GLY A 3 -22.23 18.83 -12.93
C GLY A 3 -21.18 19.44 -12.00
N THR A 4 -21.48 19.60 -10.71
CA THR A 4 -20.51 20.14 -9.73
C THR A 4 -19.53 19.08 -9.25
N LEU A 5 -18.29 19.51 -8.95
CA LEU A 5 -17.30 18.65 -8.28
C LEU A 5 -17.70 18.43 -6.82
N ASN A 6 -17.70 17.18 -6.37
CA ASN A 6 -17.98 16.80 -4.98
C ASN A 6 -16.71 16.34 -4.25
N ILE A 7 -16.81 16.17 -2.93
CA ILE A 7 -15.70 15.65 -2.12
C ILE A 7 -15.37 14.22 -2.57
N GLY A 8 -14.09 13.99 -2.88
CA GLY A 8 -13.60 12.73 -3.41
C GLY A 8 -12.18 12.84 -3.93
N TYR A 9 -11.77 11.84 -4.71
CA TYR A 9 -10.48 11.85 -5.42
C TYR A 9 -10.64 11.39 -6.87
N GLY A 10 -10.70 10.07 -7.13
CA GLY A 10 -10.99 9.53 -8.46
C GLY A 10 -12.48 9.54 -8.81
N TYR A 11 -13.32 9.62 -7.77
CA TYR A 11 -14.77 9.70 -7.82
C TYR A 11 -15.26 10.31 -6.48
N ASP A 12 -16.54 10.66 -6.41
CA ASP A 12 -17.21 11.13 -5.19
C ASP A 12 -17.05 10.09 -4.06
N ASN A 13 -16.33 10.47 -2.99
CA ASN A 13 -16.04 9.57 -1.88
C ASN A 13 -15.94 10.35 -0.56
N MET A 14 -16.92 10.13 0.32
CA MET A 14 -17.00 10.82 1.62
C MET A 14 -15.94 10.38 2.63
N ASN A 15 -15.18 9.31 2.38
CA ASN A 15 -13.99 8.99 3.16
C ASN A 15 -12.88 10.04 3.01
N MET A 16 -12.95 10.88 1.96
CA MET A 16 -12.08 12.05 1.79
C MET A 16 -12.55 13.28 2.58
N THR A 17 -13.70 13.22 3.27
CA THR A 17 -14.13 14.33 4.15
C THR A 17 -13.15 14.51 5.30
N GLU A 18 -12.91 15.78 5.64
CA GLU A 18 -12.11 16.21 6.78
C GLU A 18 -12.82 17.38 7.46
N ASN A 19 -12.46 17.66 8.70
CA ASN A 19 -13.09 18.71 9.50
C ASN A 19 -12.93 20.12 8.93
N TYR A 20 -12.09 20.30 7.91
CA TYR A 20 -11.81 21.58 7.27
C TYR A 20 -12.21 21.66 5.79
N ASN A 21 -12.71 20.58 5.19
CA ASN A 21 -13.13 20.61 3.79
C ASN A 21 -14.66 20.74 3.65
N ALA A 22 -15.06 21.33 2.52
CA ALA A 22 -16.44 21.66 2.20
C ALA A 22 -16.68 21.42 0.70
N PRO A 23 -17.93 21.48 0.19
CA PRO A 23 -18.22 21.25 -1.23
C PRO A 23 -17.43 22.15 -2.21
N GLY A 24 -16.93 23.30 -1.77
CA GLY A 24 -16.05 24.17 -2.56
C GLY A 24 -14.58 23.74 -2.60
N SER A 25 -14.11 22.89 -1.67
CA SER A 25 -12.71 22.47 -1.58
C SER A 25 -12.17 21.77 -2.83
N PRO A 26 -12.92 20.87 -3.51
CA PRO A 26 -12.47 20.25 -4.75
C PRO A 26 -12.09 21.26 -5.84
N TYR A 27 -12.74 22.44 -5.89
CA TYR A 27 -12.45 23.49 -6.88
C TYR A 27 -11.06 24.14 -6.70
N TRP A 28 -10.32 23.82 -5.64
CA TRP A 28 -8.89 24.18 -5.58
C TRP A 28 -8.07 23.54 -6.70
N CYS A 29 -8.56 22.46 -7.30
CA CYS A 29 -7.96 21.90 -8.52
C CYS A 29 -7.91 22.92 -9.67
N MET A 30 -8.78 23.94 -9.67
CA MET A 30 -8.81 24.98 -10.70
C MET A 30 -7.53 25.81 -10.77
N LYS A 31 -6.68 25.76 -9.73
CA LYS A 31 -5.32 26.33 -9.77
C LYS A 31 -4.47 25.75 -10.91
N ALA A 32 -4.71 24.51 -11.32
CA ALA A 32 -4.03 23.91 -12.47
C ALA A 32 -4.33 24.66 -13.79
N PHE A 33 -5.49 25.31 -13.89
CA PHE A 33 -5.89 26.11 -15.05
C PHE A 33 -5.47 27.58 -14.95
N ALA A 34 -4.70 27.97 -13.93
CA ALA A 34 -4.22 29.34 -13.80
C ALA A 34 -3.42 29.81 -15.03
N CYS A 35 -2.75 28.90 -15.72
CA CYS A 35 -2.04 29.19 -16.97
C CYS A 35 -2.97 29.63 -18.12
N LEU A 36 -4.26 29.27 -18.11
CA LEU A 36 -5.24 29.73 -19.12
C LEU A 36 -5.51 31.23 -19.04
N SER A 37 -5.10 31.89 -17.95
CA SER A 37 -5.29 33.34 -17.78
C SER A 37 -4.28 34.20 -18.56
N VAL A 38 -3.16 33.63 -19.01
CA VAL A 38 -2.14 34.39 -19.75
C VAL A 38 -2.50 34.52 -21.24
N PRO A 39 -2.13 35.63 -21.92
CA PRO A 39 -2.40 35.81 -23.35
C PRO A 39 -1.82 34.68 -24.20
N GLN A 40 -2.41 34.43 -25.38
CA GLN A 40 -1.91 33.42 -26.33
C GLN A 40 -0.44 33.64 -26.74
N THR A 41 0.05 34.88 -26.67
CA THR A 41 1.44 35.26 -26.97
C THR A 41 2.41 35.04 -25.80
N HIS A 42 1.93 34.61 -24.63
CA HIS A 42 2.76 34.38 -23.45
C HIS A 42 3.68 33.17 -23.65
N MET A 43 4.90 33.23 -23.07
CA MET A 43 5.91 32.17 -23.20
C MET A 43 5.43 30.79 -22.73
N PHE A 44 4.45 30.73 -21.84
CA PHE A 44 3.81 29.47 -21.44
C PHE A 44 3.27 28.68 -22.65
N TRP A 45 2.67 29.37 -23.63
CA TRP A 45 2.09 28.76 -24.83
C TRP A 45 3.05 28.68 -26.01
N SER A 46 4.00 29.61 -26.10
CA SER A 46 4.90 29.72 -27.25
C SER A 46 6.25 29.01 -27.07
N SER A 47 6.62 28.64 -25.83
CA SER A 47 7.88 27.91 -25.59
C SER A 47 7.79 26.50 -26.14
N THR A 48 8.89 26.01 -26.69
CA THR A 48 9.01 24.61 -27.09
C THR A 48 8.93 23.71 -25.86
N GLU A 49 8.02 22.73 -25.89
CA GLU A 49 7.94 21.70 -24.86
C GLU A 49 9.24 20.88 -24.85
N LEU A 50 9.92 20.88 -23.71
CA LEU A 50 11.14 20.10 -23.52
C LEU A 50 10.79 18.68 -23.03
N PRO A 51 11.65 17.68 -23.30
CA PRO A 51 11.49 16.35 -22.73
C PRO A 51 11.39 16.38 -21.20
N TRP A 52 10.80 15.33 -20.62
CA TRP A 52 10.74 15.17 -19.17
C TRP A 52 12.15 15.27 -18.55
N PRO A 53 12.38 16.14 -17.54
CA PRO A 53 13.71 16.43 -17.01
C PRO A 53 14.21 15.31 -16.07
N THR A 54 14.57 14.18 -16.67
CA THR A 54 15.03 12.97 -15.96
C THR A 54 16.24 13.22 -15.03
N GLU A 55 17.09 14.19 -15.38
CA GLU A 55 18.27 14.61 -14.61
C GLU A 55 17.90 15.23 -13.26
N HIS A 56 16.74 15.87 -13.16
CA HIS A 56 16.26 16.50 -11.93
C HIS A 56 15.44 15.53 -11.06
N PHE A 57 14.86 14.49 -11.67
CA PHE A 57 13.98 13.53 -11.00
C PHE A 57 14.58 12.13 -10.97
N LYS A 58 15.49 11.90 -10.03
CA LYS A 58 16.06 10.58 -9.73
C LYS A 58 14.95 9.52 -9.57
N SER A 59 15.18 8.33 -10.12
CA SER A 59 14.24 7.20 -10.04
C SER A 59 13.95 6.78 -8.59
N LEU A 60 14.94 6.88 -7.70
CA LEU A 60 14.78 6.75 -6.25
C LEU A 60 15.27 8.02 -5.56
N LYS A 61 14.46 8.57 -4.64
CA LYS A 61 14.82 9.78 -3.88
C LYS A 61 14.36 9.68 -2.43
N ALA A 62 15.32 9.65 -1.51
CA ALA A 62 15.06 9.78 -0.09
C ALA A 62 14.76 11.24 0.28
N LEU A 63 13.67 11.46 1.01
CA LEU A 63 13.19 12.75 1.50
C LEU A 63 13.20 12.71 3.04
N PRO A 64 14.26 13.23 3.69
CA PRO A 64 14.44 13.09 5.13
C PRO A 64 13.35 13.79 5.95
N ASP A 65 12.94 15.00 5.56
CA ASP A 65 11.98 15.80 6.33
C ASP A 65 10.62 15.10 6.48
N PRO A 66 10.00 14.55 5.41
CA PRO A 66 8.79 13.75 5.57
C PRO A 66 9.06 12.28 5.96
N GLY A 67 10.32 11.83 6.00
CA GLY A 67 10.66 10.42 6.27
C GLY A 67 10.17 9.47 5.18
N HIS A 68 10.33 9.86 3.90
CA HIS A 68 9.85 9.12 2.73
C HIS A 68 10.99 8.66 1.82
N ILE A 69 10.73 7.62 1.02
CA ILE A 69 11.50 7.30 -0.18
C ILE A 69 10.54 7.29 -1.36
N VAL A 70 10.75 8.17 -2.34
CA VAL A 70 9.96 8.19 -3.58
C VAL A 70 10.60 7.26 -4.60
N SER A 71 9.78 6.46 -5.27
CA SER A 71 10.15 5.60 -6.38
C SER A 71 9.42 5.99 -7.66
N ARG A 72 10.12 5.90 -8.79
CA ARG A 72 9.64 6.05 -10.18
C ARG A 72 10.15 4.90 -11.06
N LEU A 73 10.46 3.76 -10.44
CA LEU A 73 10.92 2.56 -11.14
C LEU A 73 9.73 1.72 -11.65
N GLY A 74 9.97 0.90 -12.67
CA GLY A 74 8.98 -0.08 -13.14
C GLY A 74 7.72 0.53 -13.77
N GLY A 75 7.78 1.80 -14.22
CA GLY A 75 6.59 2.51 -14.70
C GLY A 75 5.60 2.90 -13.60
N HIS A 76 5.97 2.74 -12.32
CA HIS A 76 5.13 3.03 -11.18
C HIS A 76 5.73 4.18 -10.35
N THR A 77 4.96 5.25 -10.15
CA THR A 77 5.32 6.29 -9.19
C THR A 77 4.61 6.06 -7.86
N PHE A 78 5.39 5.92 -6.79
CA PHE A 78 4.87 5.75 -5.44
C PHE A 78 5.87 6.26 -4.41
N LEU A 79 5.44 6.37 -3.17
CA LEU A 79 6.35 6.62 -2.06
C LEU A 79 6.21 5.54 -0.99
N LEU A 80 7.31 5.26 -0.30
CA LEU A 80 7.36 4.53 0.95
C LEU A 80 7.37 5.53 2.12
N SER A 81 6.68 5.21 3.21
CA SER A 81 6.52 6.08 4.38
C SER A 81 6.67 5.35 5.72
N SER A 82 7.45 5.95 6.61
CA SER A 82 7.73 5.39 7.93
C SER A 82 7.47 6.33 9.10
N GLY A 83 7.38 7.64 8.90
CA GLY A 83 7.39 8.63 9.99
C GLY A 83 6.20 9.55 10.10
N GLN A 84 5.30 9.57 9.13
CA GLN A 84 4.17 10.50 9.15
C GLN A 84 3.05 10.01 10.06
N LYS A 85 2.44 10.96 10.77
CA LYS A 85 1.18 10.78 11.52
C LYS A 85 0.45 12.12 11.62
N PRO A 86 -0.89 12.12 11.71
CA PRO A 86 -1.60 13.35 12.02
C PRO A 86 -1.27 13.82 13.45
N HIS A 87 -1.25 15.12 13.67
CA HIS A 87 -1.00 15.71 15.00
C HIS A 87 -2.26 15.74 15.89
N TYR A 88 -3.42 15.39 15.34
CA TYR A 88 -4.70 15.25 16.04
C TYR A 88 -5.54 14.11 15.43
N ALA A 89 -6.70 13.79 16.03
CA ALA A 89 -7.60 12.72 15.59
C ALA A 89 -8.37 13.08 14.31
N MET A 90 -7.68 13.04 13.17
CA MET A 90 -8.27 13.25 11.84
C MET A 90 -9.07 12.04 11.39
N ARG A 91 -10.19 12.27 10.68
CA ARG A 91 -10.97 11.21 10.03
C ARG A 91 -10.08 10.47 9.01
N HIS A 92 -9.96 9.16 9.16
CA HIS A 92 -9.03 8.29 8.40
C HIS A 92 -7.57 8.75 8.47
N GLY A 93 -7.17 9.38 9.58
CA GLY A 93 -5.81 9.89 9.77
C GLY A 93 -4.73 8.82 9.60
N PRO A 94 -4.85 7.63 10.23
CA PRO A 94 -3.91 6.54 10.02
C PRO A 94 -3.78 6.12 8.55
N GLU A 95 -4.88 6.06 7.81
CA GLU A 95 -4.89 5.63 6.42
C GLU A 95 -4.28 6.70 5.51
N LYS A 96 -4.54 7.98 5.79
CA LYS A 96 -4.03 9.11 5.00
C LYS A 96 -2.56 9.44 5.26
N TYR A 97 -2.04 9.11 6.44
CA TYR A 97 -0.69 9.55 6.84
C TYR A 97 0.23 8.44 7.37
N CYS A 98 -0.28 7.30 7.85
CA CYS A 98 0.54 6.31 8.58
C CYS A 98 0.83 5.03 7.79
N LYS A 99 0.49 4.94 6.50
CA LYS A 99 0.73 3.72 5.70
C LYS A 99 2.19 3.50 5.35
N PHE A 100 2.56 2.26 5.04
CA PHE A 100 3.92 1.96 4.58
C PHE A 100 4.20 2.47 3.17
N ALA A 101 3.16 2.65 2.35
CA ALA A 101 3.31 3.11 0.99
C ALA A 101 2.05 3.81 0.46
N TYR A 102 2.24 4.71 -0.51
CA TYR A 102 1.17 5.41 -1.21
C TYR A 102 1.45 5.41 -2.72
N SER A 103 0.48 4.97 -3.51
CA SER A 103 0.61 4.78 -4.95
C SER A 103 -0.10 5.89 -5.72
N SER A 104 0.55 6.45 -6.76
CA SER A 104 -0.12 7.42 -7.63
C SER A 104 -1.16 6.78 -8.55
N ALA A 105 -1.05 5.48 -8.82
CA ALA A 105 -1.93 4.74 -9.73
C ALA A 105 -3.04 3.96 -9.01
N PHE A 106 -2.74 3.46 -7.80
CA PHE A 106 -3.62 2.59 -7.01
C PHE A 106 -4.25 3.30 -5.82
N GLY A 107 -3.78 4.51 -5.50
CA GLY A 107 -4.27 5.31 -4.39
C GLY A 107 -3.97 4.65 -3.05
N PHE A 108 -4.89 4.85 -2.11
CA PHE A 108 -4.94 4.18 -0.82
C PHE A 108 -6.41 3.92 -0.43
N SER A 109 -6.65 2.99 0.48
CA SER A 109 -8.00 2.76 1.03
C SER A 109 -8.18 3.38 2.41
N CYS A 110 -9.39 3.87 2.68
CA CYS A 110 -9.87 4.26 4.00
C CYS A 110 -10.74 3.13 4.57
N SER A 111 -10.56 2.81 5.85
CA SER A 111 -11.31 1.73 6.48
C SER A 111 -12.79 2.11 6.65
N THR A 112 -13.71 1.20 6.36
CA THR A 112 -15.16 1.36 6.62
C THR A 112 -15.56 0.79 8.00
N GLY A 113 -14.67 0.00 8.59
CA GLY A 113 -14.73 -0.64 9.90
C GLY A 113 -13.43 -1.40 10.15
N ASP A 114 -13.35 -2.15 11.25
CA ASP A 114 -12.14 -2.88 11.64
C ASP A 114 -12.41 -4.31 12.12
N MET A 115 -13.67 -4.78 12.06
CA MET A 115 -14.05 -6.12 12.53
C MET A 115 -13.51 -7.21 11.61
N ASP A 116 -13.61 -6.98 10.29
CA ASP A 116 -13.17 -7.85 9.22
C ASP A 116 -12.16 -7.16 8.30
N LEU A 117 -11.40 -7.96 7.54
CA LEU A 117 -10.35 -7.44 6.64
C LEU A 117 -10.93 -6.64 5.47
N GLU A 118 -12.13 -7.02 5.01
CA GLU A 118 -12.90 -6.37 3.96
C GLU A 118 -13.26 -4.93 4.37
N GLN A 119 -13.64 -4.73 5.64
CA GLN A 119 -13.93 -3.42 6.21
C GLN A 119 -12.65 -2.62 6.48
N LEU A 120 -11.64 -3.29 7.04
CA LEU A 120 -10.37 -2.65 7.38
C LEU A 120 -9.66 -2.12 6.15
N ALA A 121 -9.74 -2.84 5.03
CA ALA A 121 -9.12 -2.49 3.75
C ALA A 121 -7.65 -2.03 3.96
N ALA A 122 -6.86 -2.85 4.66
CA ALA A 122 -5.52 -2.53 5.14
C ALA A 122 -4.45 -2.48 4.04
N ASP A 123 -4.76 -1.93 2.86
CA ASP A 123 -3.77 -1.78 1.80
C ASP A 123 -2.57 -1.00 2.31
N SER A 124 -1.42 -1.47 1.88
CA SER A 124 -0.12 -1.01 2.31
C SER A 124 0.19 -1.09 3.81
N MET A 125 -0.39 -2.07 4.50
CA MET A 125 -0.19 -2.28 5.94
C MET A 125 -0.05 -3.76 6.33
N LEU A 126 0.57 -3.96 7.49
CA LEU A 126 0.48 -5.16 8.30
C LEU A 126 -0.69 -4.96 9.28
N ALA A 127 -1.71 -5.79 9.17
CA ALA A 127 -2.82 -5.87 10.11
C ALA A 127 -2.64 -7.06 11.06
N LEU A 128 -2.92 -6.84 12.35
CA LEU A 128 -2.81 -7.82 13.41
C LEU A 128 -4.13 -7.92 14.17
N LYS A 129 -4.53 -9.14 14.56
CA LYS A 129 -5.70 -9.40 15.42
C LYS A 129 -5.34 -10.43 16.47
N ASP A 130 -5.79 -10.24 17.70
CA ASP A 130 -5.57 -11.19 18.78
C ASP A 130 -6.27 -12.52 18.47
N ASN A 131 -5.54 -13.64 18.63
CA ASN A 131 -6.05 -14.99 18.46
C ASN A 131 -5.87 -15.85 19.71
N THR A 132 -5.76 -15.21 20.88
CA THR A 132 -5.65 -15.91 22.16
C THR A 132 -6.91 -16.74 22.41
N SER A 133 -6.75 -17.96 22.92
CA SER A 133 -7.89 -18.83 23.24
C SER A 133 -8.89 -18.11 24.13
N GLY A 134 -10.17 -18.14 23.74
CA GLY A 134 -11.26 -17.47 24.44
C GLY A 134 -11.48 -16.00 24.07
N ILE A 135 -10.62 -15.36 23.24
CA ILE A 135 -10.76 -13.94 22.88
C ILE A 135 -12.10 -13.64 22.20
N ASN A 136 -12.63 -14.58 21.42
CA ASN A 136 -13.92 -14.44 20.71
C ASN A 136 -15.13 -14.43 21.67
N ALA A 137 -14.94 -14.76 22.95
CA ALA A 137 -15.98 -14.62 23.97
C ALA A 137 -15.95 -13.25 24.66
N CYS A 138 -15.01 -12.37 24.30
CA CYS A 138 -14.92 -11.00 24.79
C CYS A 138 -15.41 -10.00 23.73
N ASP A 139 -16.07 -8.93 24.19
CA ASP A 139 -16.42 -7.82 23.30
C ASP A 139 -15.19 -7.01 22.91
N GLY A 140 -15.13 -6.58 21.65
CA GLY A 140 -14.28 -5.46 21.22
C GLY A 140 -12.90 -5.80 20.63
N GLU A 141 -12.60 -7.06 20.30
CA GLU A 141 -11.40 -7.37 19.54
C GLU A 141 -11.59 -7.14 18.03
N THR A 142 -10.74 -6.30 17.46
CA THR A 142 -10.77 -5.87 16.05
C THR A 142 -9.37 -5.88 15.45
N TRP A 143 -9.27 -5.84 14.13
CA TRP A 143 -7.99 -5.74 13.46
C TRP A 143 -7.31 -4.39 13.71
N ARG A 144 -6.00 -4.42 13.96
CA ARG A 144 -5.18 -3.23 14.24
C ARG A 144 -4.08 -3.06 13.22
N VAL A 145 -3.90 -1.82 12.77
CA VAL A 145 -2.78 -1.37 11.95
C VAL A 145 -2.00 -0.26 12.65
N ARG A 146 -0.79 0.06 12.16
CA ARG A 146 0.03 1.15 12.70
C ARG A 146 -0.71 2.50 12.62
N ARG A 147 -0.95 3.10 13.78
CA ARG A 147 -1.49 4.46 13.93
C ARG A 147 -0.44 5.48 14.37
N VAL A 148 0.55 5.04 15.15
CA VAL A 148 1.63 5.87 15.67
C VAL A 148 2.97 5.22 15.30
N PRO A 149 3.71 5.77 14.33
CA PRO A 149 5.08 5.34 14.08
C PRO A 149 6.00 5.79 15.22
N LEU A 150 6.95 4.93 15.57
CA LEU A 150 8.00 5.12 16.54
C LEU A 150 9.37 4.97 15.86
N ASP A 151 10.38 5.68 16.34
CA ASP A 151 11.78 5.56 15.91
C ASP A 151 12.00 5.59 14.38
N ALA A 152 11.14 6.35 13.68
CA ALA A 152 11.12 6.43 12.24
C ALA A 152 12.37 7.13 11.71
N ARG A 153 13.09 6.50 10.79
CA ARG A 153 14.33 7.04 10.22
C ARG A 153 14.62 6.50 8.83
N ILE A 154 15.38 7.28 8.08
CA ILE A 154 16.03 6.84 6.83
C ILE A 154 17.44 6.33 7.19
N VAL A 155 17.75 5.11 6.79
CA VAL A 155 19.08 4.50 7.00
C VAL A 155 19.84 4.48 5.68
N ALA A 156 21.16 4.62 5.74
CA ALA A 156 22.08 4.52 4.59
C ALA A 156 21.73 5.46 3.42
N ARG A 157 21.23 6.67 3.74
CA ARG A 157 20.85 7.69 2.76
C ARG A 157 22.01 8.00 1.80
N GLY A 158 21.70 8.04 0.51
CA GLY A 158 22.68 8.33 -0.54
C GLY A 158 23.47 7.12 -1.01
N THR A 159 23.20 5.93 -0.46
CA THR A 159 23.80 4.66 -0.88
C THR A 159 22.76 3.73 -1.51
N PRO A 160 23.18 2.68 -2.23
CA PRO A 160 22.27 1.63 -2.70
C PRO A 160 21.54 0.86 -1.58
N ALA A 161 22.02 0.92 -0.33
CA ALA A 161 21.41 0.26 0.83
C ALA A 161 20.35 1.12 1.53
N VAL A 162 19.89 2.22 0.91
CA VAL A 162 18.91 3.12 1.52
C VAL A 162 17.58 2.41 1.81
N HIS A 163 17.09 2.56 3.04
CA HIS A 163 15.82 1.97 3.46
C HIS A 163 15.19 2.81 4.58
N LEU A 164 13.90 2.57 4.84
CA LEU A 164 13.21 3.15 5.98
C LEU A 164 13.09 2.13 7.09
N LEU A 165 13.15 2.62 8.33
CA LEU A 165 12.88 1.83 9.53
C LEU A 165 11.91 2.60 10.42
N SER A 166 10.97 1.89 11.02
CA SER A 166 10.03 2.42 12.01
C SER A 166 9.46 1.29 12.85
N ALA A 167 9.11 1.58 14.10
CA ALA A 167 8.42 0.66 14.98
C ALA A 167 6.98 1.11 15.28
N TRP A 168 6.17 0.22 15.86
CA TRP A 168 4.86 0.52 16.42
C TRP A 168 4.41 -0.56 17.42
N ARG A 169 3.39 -0.24 18.21
CA ARG A 169 2.86 -1.12 19.27
C ARG A 169 1.33 -1.20 19.20
N PRO A 170 0.75 -2.31 18.69
CA PRO A 170 -0.70 -2.51 18.69
C PRO A 170 -1.28 -2.84 20.07
N TRP A 171 -0.47 -3.43 20.95
CA TRP A 171 -0.76 -3.73 22.37
C TRP A 171 0.49 -3.50 23.23
N PRO A 172 0.38 -3.42 24.57
CA PRO A 172 1.53 -3.21 25.45
C PRO A 172 2.65 -4.27 25.32
N ASP A 173 2.26 -5.54 25.12
CA ASP A 173 3.12 -6.73 24.99
C ASP A 173 3.46 -7.08 23.53
N VAL A 174 3.08 -6.24 22.56
CA VAL A 174 3.37 -6.46 21.15
C VAL A 174 4.17 -5.29 20.59
N SER A 175 5.34 -5.58 20.03
CA SER A 175 6.16 -4.61 19.29
C SER A 175 6.44 -5.11 17.89
N VAL A 176 6.29 -4.23 16.92
CA VAL A 176 6.60 -4.49 15.52
C VAL A 176 7.64 -3.47 15.06
N GLU A 177 8.80 -3.95 14.61
CA GLU A 177 9.76 -3.15 13.84
C GLU A 177 9.58 -3.47 12.36
N THR A 178 9.45 -2.44 11.52
CA THR A 178 9.27 -2.56 10.07
C THR A 178 10.45 -1.92 9.35
N ILE A 179 11.02 -2.67 8.42
CA ILE A 179 12.01 -2.22 7.43
C ILE A 179 11.32 -2.16 6.07
N LEU A 180 11.42 -1.02 5.38
CA LEU A 180 10.92 -0.84 4.01
C LEU A 180 12.10 -0.59 3.07
N ILE A 181 12.30 -1.50 2.12
CA ILE A 181 13.37 -1.39 1.12
C ILE A 181 12.74 -1.02 -0.22
N PRO A 182 13.17 0.07 -0.88
CA PRO A 182 12.65 0.47 -2.17
C PRO A 182 12.97 -0.53 -3.28
N PRO A 183 12.37 -0.40 -4.47
CA PRO A 183 12.66 -1.30 -5.58
C PRO A 183 14.14 -1.36 -5.95
N GLN A 184 14.57 -2.57 -6.26
CA GLN A 184 15.92 -2.85 -6.75
C GLN A 184 15.93 -2.75 -8.28
N THR A 185 17.09 -2.48 -8.86
CA THR A 185 17.24 -2.35 -10.32
C THR A 185 16.82 -3.64 -11.07
N THR A 186 17.06 -4.80 -10.47
CA THR A 186 16.69 -6.12 -11.01
C THR A 186 15.21 -6.45 -10.87
N SER A 187 14.52 -5.85 -9.90
CA SER A 187 13.12 -6.11 -9.56
C SER A 187 12.34 -4.79 -9.40
N PRO A 188 12.23 -3.96 -10.47
CA PRO A 188 11.79 -2.57 -10.36
C PRO A 188 10.32 -2.38 -9.99
N ASN A 189 9.50 -3.43 -10.13
CA ASN A 189 8.07 -3.44 -9.79
C ASN A 189 7.77 -3.98 -8.39
N PHE A 190 8.79 -4.38 -7.65
CA PHE A 190 8.67 -4.85 -6.28
C PHE A 190 9.35 -3.89 -5.31
N TYR A 191 8.80 -3.77 -4.10
CA TYR A 191 9.55 -3.31 -2.94
C TYR A 191 9.36 -4.33 -1.81
N LEU A 192 10.26 -4.31 -0.83
CA LEU A 192 10.23 -5.26 0.28
C LEU A 192 9.72 -4.61 1.56
N ARG A 193 8.96 -5.39 2.32
CA ARG A 193 8.59 -5.13 3.72
C ARG A 193 9.12 -6.26 4.58
N ILE A 194 9.85 -5.92 5.62
CA ILE A 194 10.33 -6.89 6.61
C ILE A 194 9.86 -6.45 7.98
N HIS A 195 9.23 -7.35 8.71
CA HIS A 195 8.70 -7.11 10.05
C HIS A 195 9.40 -8.02 11.05
N LYS A 196 9.96 -7.44 12.12
CA LYS A 196 10.28 -8.16 13.35
C LYS A 196 9.13 -7.95 14.32
N ILE A 197 8.45 -9.03 14.70
CA ILE A 197 7.30 -8.98 15.60
C ILE A 197 7.68 -9.73 16.87
N THR A 198 7.66 -9.04 18.00
CA THR A 198 7.78 -9.64 19.34
C THR A 198 6.44 -9.51 20.03
N THR A 199 5.87 -10.64 20.47
CA THR A 199 4.50 -10.70 21.00
C THR A 199 4.40 -11.64 22.21
N GLY A 200 3.67 -11.20 23.24
CA GLY A 200 3.26 -12.02 24.38
C GLY A 200 1.99 -12.84 24.16
N ARG A 201 1.38 -12.77 22.97
CA ARG A 201 0.11 -13.40 22.60
C ARG A 201 0.16 -14.07 21.24
N VAL A 202 -0.85 -14.90 20.93
CA VAL A 202 -1.05 -15.45 19.58
C VAL A 202 -1.76 -14.40 18.73
N LEU A 203 -1.30 -14.17 17.50
CA LEU A 203 -1.87 -13.16 16.60
C LEU A 203 -2.19 -13.76 15.24
N LEU A 204 -3.35 -13.42 14.69
CA LEU A 204 -3.58 -13.46 13.25
C LEU A 204 -2.89 -12.28 12.59
N THR A 205 -2.39 -12.50 11.38
CA THR A 205 -1.68 -11.52 10.57
C THR A 205 -2.31 -11.43 9.18
N SER A 206 -2.36 -10.22 8.63
CA SER A 206 -2.68 -9.95 7.23
C SER A 206 -1.75 -8.88 6.70
N GLU A 207 -0.89 -9.25 5.76
CA GLU A 207 0.03 -8.32 5.08
C GLU A 207 -0.50 -8.03 3.67
N ALA A 208 -0.92 -6.80 3.42
CA ALA A 208 -1.59 -6.45 2.18
C ALA A 208 -0.76 -5.55 1.28
N GLY A 209 -0.79 -5.85 -0.03
CA GLY A 209 -0.11 -5.06 -1.06
C GLY A 209 -0.85 -3.77 -1.40
N TRP A 210 -0.98 -3.49 -2.69
CA TRP A 210 -1.80 -2.41 -3.20
C TRP A 210 -3.23 -2.91 -3.46
N ALA A 211 -4.23 -2.08 -3.21
CA ALA A 211 -5.57 -2.34 -3.73
C ALA A 211 -5.58 -2.10 -5.25
N THR A 212 -6.47 -2.77 -5.97
CA THR A 212 -6.71 -2.49 -7.39
C THR A 212 -8.20 -2.56 -7.72
N TYR A 213 -8.56 -2.29 -8.97
CA TYR A 213 -9.94 -2.40 -9.45
C TYR A 213 -10.52 -3.79 -9.19
N GLY A 214 -11.63 -3.88 -8.47
CA GLY A 214 -12.16 -5.15 -7.98
C GLY A 214 -12.88 -6.02 -9.01
N GLN A 215 -12.75 -5.73 -10.31
CA GLN A 215 -13.53 -6.41 -11.35
C GLN A 215 -12.69 -6.92 -12.52
N GLY A 216 -13.12 -8.06 -13.07
CA GLY A 216 -12.58 -8.65 -14.28
C GLY A 216 -13.06 -7.95 -15.55
N ALA A 217 -12.53 -8.39 -16.70
CA ALA A 217 -12.89 -7.87 -18.02
C ALA A 217 -14.37 -8.10 -18.39
N ASP A 218 -15.01 -9.08 -17.75
CA ASP A 218 -16.44 -9.39 -17.87
C ASP A 218 -17.34 -8.47 -17.01
N GLY A 219 -16.75 -7.53 -16.27
CA GLY A 219 -17.46 -6.61 -15.36
C GLY A 219 -17.93 -7.25 -14.05
N ARG A 220 -17.60 -8.53 -13.80
CA ARG A 220 -17.92 -9.23 -12.55
C ARG A 220 -16.81 -9.02 -11.52
N ALA A 221 -17.13 -9.19 -10.25
CA ALA A 221 -16.14 -9.07 -9.18
C ALA A 221 -15.06 -10.15 -9.31
N LEU A 222 -13.79 -9.81 -9.10
CA LEU A 222 -12.68 -10.77 -9.16
C LEU A 222 -12.83 -11.89 -8.14
N VAL A 223 -13.33 -11.55 -6.95
CA VAL A 223 -13.77 -12.51 -5.93
C VAL A 223 -15.15 -12.08 -5.48
N GLN A 224 -16.06 -13.03 -5.38
CA GLN A 224 -17.38 -12.84 -4.80
C GLN A 224 -17.41 -13.52 -3.43
N ALA A 225 -17.22 -12.74 -2.37
CA ALA A 225 -17.08 -13.27 -1.00
C ALA A 225 -18.26 -14.17 -0.55
N PHE A 226 -19.48 -13.92 -1.05
CA PHE A 226 -20.67 -14.67 -0.67
C PHE A 226 -20.87 -15.98 -1.43
N SER A 227 -20.51 -16.04 -2.71
CA SER A 227 -20.71 -17.23 -3.55
C SER A 227 -19.45 -18.09 -3.66
N GLY A 228 -18.28 -17.53 -3.34
CA GLY A 228 -16.98 -18.16 -3.57
C GLY A 228 -16.55 -18.17 -5.04
N GLU A 229 -17.35 -17.60 -5.95
CA GLU A 229 -17.02 -17.52 -7.36
C GLU A 229 -15.90 -16.49 -7.60
N THR A 230 -14.98 -16.82 -8.51
CA THR A 230 -13.89 -15.94 -8.93
C THR A 230 -13.99 -15.65 -10.42
N SER A 231 -13.75 -14.39 -10.80
CA SER A 231 -13.59 -14.01 -12.20
C SER A 231 -12.11 -14.08 -12.59
N ARG A 232 -11.85 -14.18 -13.91
CA ARG A 232 -10.48 -14.20 -14.44
C ARG A 232 -9.69 -12.97 -13.97
N GLY A 233 -8.44 -13.22 -13.58
CA GLY A 233 -7.49 -12.19 -13.16
C GLY A 233 -7.21 -12.17 -11.66
N GLY A 234 -8.00 -12.86 -10.84
CA GLY A 234 -7.69 -13.08 -9.42
C GLY A 234 -7.07 -14.46 -9.19
N GLU A 235 -5.92 -14.51 -8.51
CA GLU A 235 -5.22 -15.74 -8.15
C GLU A 235 -4.84 -15.72 -6.66
N GLU A 236 -5.15 -16.81 -5.96
CA GLU A 236 -4.84 -17.06 -4.55
C GLU A 236 -4.05 -18.36 -4.44
N GLU A 237 -2.86 -18.33 -3.85
CA GLU A 237 -2.01 -19.49 -3.66
C GLU A 237 -1.34 -19.47 -2.28
N ILE A 238 -0.73 -20.59 -1.89
CA ILE A 238 0.18 -20.57 -0.74
C ILE A 238 1.40 -19.73 -1.09
N GLY A 239 1.75 -18.80 -0.20
CA GLY A 239 2.87 -17.88 -0.37
C GLY A 239 2.60 -16.66 -1.25
N TRP A 240 1.50 -16.57 -2.00
CA TRP A 240 1.23 -15.36 -2.79
C TRP A 240 -0.22 -15.18 -3.21
N ALA A 241 -0.60 -13.94 -3.46
CA ALA A 241 -1.86 -13.58 -4.13
C ALA A 241 -1.63 -12.47 -5.13
N ARG A 242 -2.42 -12.45 -6.22
CA ARG A 242 -2.30 -11.48 -7.31
C ARG A 242 -3.65 -11.13 -7.92
N ALA A 243 -3.80 -9.88 -8.33
CA ALA A 243 -4.91 -9.40 -9.11
C ALA A 243 -4.42 -8.71 -10.39
N VAL A 244 -4.93 -9.14 -11.55
CA VAL A 244 -4.71 -8.59 -12.89
C VAL A 244 -6.03 -8.00 -13.37
N THR A 245 -6.05 -6.68 -13.54
CA THR A 245 -7.28 -5.90 -13.79
C THR A 245 -7.00 -4.82 -14.81
N ARG A 246 -8.02 -4.12 -15.32
CA ARG A 246 -7.81 -2.98 -16.23
C ARG A 246 -6.93 -1.86 -15.67
N ALA A 247 -6.77 -1.77 -14.35
CA ALA A 247 -5.93 -0.74 -13.71
C ALA A 247 -4.44 -1.14 -13.62
N GLY A 248 -4.11 -2.38 -13.97
CA GLY A 248 -2.78 -2.96 -13.81
C GLY A 248 -2.78 -4.23 -12.99
N VAL A 249 -1.58 -4.63 -12.57
CA VAL A 249 -1.30 -5.84 -11.79
C VAL A 249 -0.75 -5.47 -10.42
N VAL A 250 -1.33 -6.06 -9.38
CA VAL A 250 -0.88 -5.91 -8.00
C VAL A 250 -0.81 -7.28 -7.34
N GLY A 251 0.09 -7.45 -6.38
CA GLY A 251 0.19 -8.69 -5.63
C GLY A 251 1.14 -8.61 -4.45
N ALA A 252 1.16 -9.68 -3.67
CA ALA A 252 2.05 -9.86 -2.54
C ALA A 252 2.62 -11.28 -2.58
N VAL A 253 3.92 -11.40 -2.32
CA VAL A 253 4.65 -12.66 -2.26
C VAL A 253 5.34 -12.77 -0.92
N ASP A 254 5.11 -13.88 -0.21
CA ASP A 254 5.80 -14.28 1.00
C ASP A 254 7.24 -14.65 0.63
N ILE A 255 8.20 -13.96 1.24
CA ILE A 255 9.61 -14.22 1.01
C ILE A 255 10.11 -15.02 2.20
N GLU A 256 10.59 -16.22 1.90
CA GLU A 256 11.26 -17.06 2.87
C GLU A 256 12.48 -16.35 3.44
N ILE A 257 12.46 -16.21 4.77
CA ILE A 257 13.59 -15.77 5.57
C ILE A 257 13.75 -16.80 6.69
N ASN A 258 14.99 -17.21 6.98
CA ASN A 258 15.33 -18.28 7.94
C ASN A 258 15.12 -19.74 7.51
N GLY A 259 15.08 -20.03 6.20
CA GLY A 259 15.16 -21.41 5.71
C GLY A 259 13.92 -22.28 5.99
N GLY A 260 12.74 -21.67 6.08
CA GLY A 260 11.45 -22.37 6.19
C GLY A 260 10.54 -22.10 4.99
N GLU A 261 9.69 -23.06 4.63
CA GLU A 261 8.76 -22.94 3.50
C GLU A 261 7.77 -21.77 3.63
N ALA A 262 7.11 -21.38 2.52
CA ALA A 262 6.07 -20.36 2.53
C ALA A 262 4.91 -20.74 3.48
N VAL A 263 4.76 -20.00 4.58
CA VAL A 263 3.81 -20.34 5.65
C VAL A 263 2.50 -19.56 5.51
N ARG A 264 2.50 -18.41 4.83
CA ARG A 264 1.31 -17.56 4.73
C ARG A 264 0.47 -17.92 3.52
N ARG A 265 -0.85 -17.94 3.69
CA ARG A 265 -1.82 -18.16 2.61
C ARG A 265 -2.11 -16.85 1.90
N GLY A 266 -1.94 -16.82 0.59
CA GLY A 266 -2.44 -15.74 -0.26
C GLY A 266 -3.96 -15.73 -0.32
N ARG A 267 -4.55 -14.53 -0.20
CA ARG A 267 -5.98 -14.30 -0.32
C ARG A 267 -6.24 -12.96 -1.00
N LEU A 268 -7.26 -12.91 -1.84
CA LEU A 268 -7.83 -11.69 -2.37
C LEU A 268 -8.97 -11.23 -1.45
N VAL A 269 -8.73 -10.13 -0.73
CA VAL A 269 -9.73 -9.52 0.14
C VAL A 269 -10.60 -8.59 -0.72
N GLN A 270 -11.90 -8.89 -0.82
CA GLN A 270 -12.86 -8.02 -1.49
C GLN A 270 -13.21 -6.87 -0.56
N SER A 271 -12.50 -5.75 -0.68
CA SER A 271 -12.71 -4.60 0.21
C SER A 271 -14.11 -4.01 0.06
N ASP A 272 -14.62 -3.45 1.14
CA ASP A 272 -15.92 -2.79 1.16
C ASP A 272 -16.01 -1.71 0.05
N PRO A 273 -17.21 -1.52 -0.53
CA PRO A 273 -17.43 -0.47 -1.49
C PRO A 273 -16.98 0.90 -0.97
N ASN A 274 -16.38 1.67 -1.85
CA ASN A 274 -15.88 3.02 -1.61
C ASN A 274 -14.74 3.16 -0.58
N SER A 275 -14.13 2.06 -0.13
CA SER A 275 -12.93 2.10 0.72
C SER A 275 -11.74 2.75 0.00
N ASN A 276 -11.44 2.33 -1.24
CA ASN A 276 -10.36 2.89 -2.05
C ASN A 276 -10.73 4.22 -2.71
N ILE A 277 -9.80 5.19 -2.72
CA ILE A 277 -10.06 6.55 -3.24
C ILE A 277 -10.05 6.67 -4.77
N ILE A 278 -9.54 5.66 -5.49
CA ILE A 278 -9.53 5.59 -6.96
C ILE A 278 -10.59 4.62 -7.48
N PHE A 279 -10.79 3.49 -6.80
CA PHE A 279 -11.70 2.42 -7.22
C PHE A 279 -12.88 2.28 -6.26
N SER A 280 -14.11 2.58 -6.71
CA SER A 280 -15.33 2.39 -5.91
C SER A 280 -15.60 0.92 -5.54
N ARG A 281 -15.05 -0.02 -6.32
CA ARG A 281 -14.99 -1.45 -6.01
C ARG A 281 -13.54 -1.87 -6.12
N SER A 282 -12.96 -2.34 -5.03
CA SER A 282 -11.55 -2.72 -4.99
C SER A 282 -11.35 -4.13 -4.46
N VAL A 283 -10.22 -4.73 -4.83
CA VAL A 283 -9.75 -6.01 -4.30
C VAL A 283 -8.30 -5.83 -3.85
N LEU A 284 -7.92 -6.57 -2.80
CA LEU A 284 -6.65 -6.41 -2.12
C LEU A 284 -5.97 -7.77 -1.93
N PRO A 285 -4.93 -8.07 -2.73
CA PRO A 285 -4.07 -9.23 -2.48
C PRO A 285 -3.35 -9.10 -1.14
N SER A 286 -3.52 -10.11 -0.31
CA SER A 286 -3.07 -10.16 1.07
C SER A 286 -2.45 -11.51 1.40
N LEU A 287 -1.49 -11.53 2.32
CA LEU A 287 -0.89 -12.74 2.88
C LEU A 287 -1.39 -12.93 4.32
N LEU A 288 -2.12 -14.00 4.55
CA LEU A 288 -2.67 -14.36 5.86
C LEU A 288 -1.80 -15.38 6.57
N GLY A 289 -1.64 -15.22 7.87
CA GLY A 289 -0.92 -16.20 8.70
C GLY A 289 -1.22 -16.05 10.18
N GLU A 290 -0.61 -16.90 10.98
CA GLU A 290 -0.66 -16.85 12.44
C GLU A 290 0.76 -16.81 13.00
N ILE A 291 0.98 -16.01 14.04
CA ILE A 291 2.22 -15.99 14.81
C ILE A 291 1.94 -16.33 16.27
N ARG A 292 2.80 -17.18 16.84
CA ARG A 292 2.74 -17.56 18.25
C ARG A 292 3.52 -16.55 19.11
N GLN A 293 3.43 -16.73 20.42
CA GLN A 293 4.22 -15.96 21.38
C GLN A 293 5.72 -16.09 21.09
N GLY A 294 6.47 -15.01 21.34
CA GLY A 294 7.90 -14.94 21.08
C GLY A 294 8.25 -13.91 20.02
N THR A 295 9.32 -14.17 19.27
CA THR A 295 9.77 -13.30 18.17
C THR A 295 9.66 -14.03 16.85
N SER A 296 8.99 -13.39 15.89
CA SER A 296 8.82 -13.88 14.52
C SER A 296 9.27 -12.81 13.53
N TRP A 297 9.74 -13.26 12.36
CA TRP A 297 10.05 -12.37 11.25
C TRP A 297 9.15 -12.69 10.06
N LEU A 298 8.63 -11.65 9.40
CA LEU A 298 7.88 -11.77 8.15
C LEU A 298 8.59 -10.94 7.08
N ALA A 299 8.78 -11.47 5.88
CA ALA A 299 9.26 -10.71 4.73
C ALA A 299 8.29 -10.83 3.56
N THR A 300 7.94 -9.71 2.94
CA THR A 300 6.98 -9.65 1.83
C THR A 300 7.53 -8.81 0.70
N ALA A 301 7.48 -9.35 -0.51
CA ALA A 301 7.65 -8.58 -1.73
C ALA A 301 6.28 -8.10 -2.22
N VAL A 302 6.10 -6.78 -2.26
CA VAL A 302 4.86 -6.15 -2.74
C VAL A 302 5.04 -5.73 -4.18
N PHE A 303 4.23 -6.30 -5.08
CA PHE A 303 4.26 -6.02 -6.51
C PHE A 303 3.25 -4.94 -6.89
N GLY A 304 3.68 -4.00 -7.73
CA GLY A 304 2.80 -3.05 -8.39
C GLY A 304 3.27 -2.76 -9.80
N MET A 305 2.38 -2.96 -10.77
CA MET A 305 2.60 -2.58 -12.16
C MET A 305 1.32 -1.94 -12.71
N PRO A 306 1.22 -0.61 -12.71
CA PRO A 306 0.09 0.11 -13.30
C PRO A 306 -0.08 -0.24 -14.78
N GLU A 307 -1.30 -0.10 -15.29
CA GLU A 307 -1.51 -0.09 -16.74
C GLU A 307 -0.75 1.08 -17.39
N LYS A 308 -0.38 0.88 -18.65
CA LYS A 308 0.20 1.92 -19.48
C LYS A 308 -0.55 1.99 -20.81
N ASP A 309 -1.13 3.15 -21.10
CA ASP A 309 -1.84 3.44 -22.35
C ASP A 309 -2.95 2.40 -22.65
N GLY A 310 -3.64 1.94 -21.60
CA GLY A 310 -4.69 0.93 -21.66
C GLY A 310 -4.19 -0.51 -21.80
N LYS A 311 -2.88 -0.75 -21.62
CA LYS A 311 -2.24 -2.07 -21.80
C LYS A 311 -1.49 -2.54 -20.57
N ILE A 312 -1.35 -3.85 -20.48
CA ILE A 312 -0.68 -4.56 -19.38
C ILE A 312 0.19 -5.65 -19.99
N ASP A 313 1.24 -5.22 -20.68
CA ASP A 313 2.16 -6.10 -21.37
C ASP A 313 3.30 -6.54 -20.43
N ASP A 314 3.90 -7.72 -20.70
CA ASP A 314 5.10 -8.22 -20.01
C ASP A 314 4.99 -8.43 -18.48
N TRP A 315 3.79 -8.30 -17.90
CA TRP A 315 3.62 -8.35 -16.44
C TRP A 315 4.09 -9.69 -15.83
N MET A 316 3.95 -10.81 -16.56
CA MET A 316 4.41 -12.13 -16.10
C MET A 316 5.93 -12.18 -15.93
N SER A 317 6.66 -11.59 -16.87
CA SER A 317 8.12 -11.48 -16.82
C SER A 317 8.56 -10.59 -15.65
N GLN A 318 7.88 -9.46 -15.44
CA GLN A 318 8.18 -8.57 -14.31
C GLN A 318 7.81 -9.20 -12.96
N TRP A 319 6.71 -9.96 -12.88
CA TRP A 319 6.32 -10.72 -11.69
C TRP A 319 7.34 -11.79 -11.30
N ALA A 320 7.96 -12.45 -12.29
CA ALA A 320 8.99 -13.45 -12.06
C ALA A 320 10.31 -12.88 -11.49
N LYS A 321 10.54 -11.56 -11.57
CA LYS A 321 11.74 -10.89 -11.05
C LYS A 321 11.60 -10.60 -9.55
N LEU A 322 11.53 -11.64 -8.75
CA LEU A 322 11.44 -11.50 -7.30
C LEU A 322 12.70 -10.78 -6.75
N PRO A 323 12.53 -9.81 -5.83
CA PRO A 323 13.65 -9.14 -5.18
C PRO A 323 14.37 -10.10 -4.22
N GLU A 324 15.68 -9.90 -4.05
CA GLU A 324 16.45 -10.56 -3.00
C GLU A 324 16.42 -9.75 -1.70
N VAL A 325 16.29 -10.41 -0.54
CA VAL A 325 16.43 -9.73 0.75
C VAL A 325 17.91 -9.33 0.93
N PRO A 326 18.24 -8.04 1.14
CA PRO A 326 19.63 -7.62 1.27
C PRO A 326 20.35 -8.28 2.45
N LYS A 327 21.64 -8.58 2.27
CA LYS A 327 22.50 -9.24 3.28
C LYS A 327 22.45 -8.56 4.65
N TYR A 328 22.48 -7.22 4.70
CA TYR A 328 22.42 -6.46 5.96
C TYR A 328 21.09 -6.63 6.73
N VAL A 329 20.01 -7.06 6.04
CA VAL A 329 18.76 -7.44 6.70
C VAL A 329 18.87 -8.87 7.19
N LEU A 330 19.33 -9.81 6.35
CA LEU A 330 19.49 -11.22 6.74
C LEU A 330 20.40 -11.38 7.96
N GLU A 331 21.46 -10.58 8.07
CA GLU A 331 22.34 -10.52 9.26
C GLU A 331 21.59 -10.13 10.53
N LYS A 332 20.56 -9.27 10.45
CA LYS A 332 19.70 -8.92 11.60
C LYS A 332 18.69 -10.00 11.94
N VAL A 333 18.23 -10.74 10.94
CA VAL A 333 17.25 -11.82 11.13
C VAL A 333 17.91 -13.03 11.80
N ASN A 334 19.17 -13.30 11.48
CA ASN A 334 19.96 -14.41 12.01
C ASN A 334 20.58 -14.15 13.41
N GLN A 335 20.33 -12.98 14.01
CA GLN A 335 20.77 -12.60 15.37
C GLN A 335 19.65 -12.81 16.38
#